data_AF-A0A345QYK9-F1
#
_entry.id   AF-A0A345QYK9-F1
#
_cell.length_a   1.000
_cell.length_b   1.000
_cell.length_c   1.000
_cell.angle_alpha   90.00
_cell.angle_beta   90.00
_cell.angle_gamma   90.00
#
_symmetry.space_group_name_H-M   'P 1'
#
loop_
_entity.id
_entity.type
_entity.pdbx_description
1 polymer ?
#
loop_
_entity_poly.entity_id
_entity_poly.type
_entity_poly.pdbx_seq_one_letter_code
_entity_poly.pdbx_strand_id
1 'polypeptide(L)' 'MRDQVKRFSEAEMIRLAASGVAKVDLMGRRGTTLCTIDEIEAMAAMIVVADVLPGHPADPARQPMFVEAEGSVR' A
#
# COMPACT_ATOMS: atom_id res chain seq x y z
N MET A 1 22.88 11.47 -9.87
CA MET A 1 22.73 10.72 -8.61
C MET A 1 22.24 9.33 -9.00
N ARG A 2 22.97 8.25 -8.72
CA ARG A 2 22.38 6.91 -8.89
C ARG A 2 21.50 6.74 -7.65
N ASP A 3 20.18 6.82 -7.81
CA ASP A 3 19.27 6.47 -6.73
C ASP A 3 19.53 5.00 -6.40
N GLN A 4 20.27 4.79 -5.32
CA GLN A 4 20.51 3.46 -4.80
C GLN A 4 19.19 3.03 -4.18
N VAL A 5 18.51 2.08 -4.82
CA VAL A 5 17.24 1.52 -4.32
C VAL A 5 17.46 1.08 -2.87
N LYS A 6 16.81 1.77 -1.93
CA LYS A 6 16.87 1.44 -0.51
C LYS A 6 16.26 0.05 -0.34
N ARG A 7 17.02 -0.86 0.27
CA ARG A 7 16.55 -2.22 0.56
C ARG A 7 16.20 -2.31 2.03
N PHE A 8 14.96 -2.65 2.33
CA PHE A 8 14.54 -2.93 3.70
C PHE A 8 15.05 -4.30 4.14
N SER A 9 15.32 -4.43 5.44
CA SER A 9 15.24 -5.75 6.08
C SER A 9 13.77 -6.16 6.20
N GLU A 10 13.50 -7.46 6.35
CA GLU A 10 12.13 -7.95 6.54
C GLU A 10 11.44 -7.30 7.75
N ALA A 11 12.15 -7.21 8.87
CA ALA A 11 11.63 -6.58 10.09
C ALA A 11 11.32 -5.08 9.89
N GLU A 12 12.17 -4.36 9.15
CA GLU A 12 11.95 -2.95 8.85
C GLU A 12 10.75 -2.75 7.93
N MET A 13 10.62 -3.59 6.89
CA MET A 13 9.48 -3.61 5.98
C MET A 13 8.17 -3.83 6.75
N ILE A 14 8.09 -4.86 7.58
CA ILE A 14 6.87 -5.17 8.36
C ILE A 14 6.52 -4.00 9.28
N ARG A 15 7.51 -3.45 10.00
CA ARG A 15 7.30 -2.33 10.92
C ARG A 15 6.75 -1.08 10.20
N LEU A 16 7.33 -0.73 9.06
CA LEU A 16 6.91 0.42 8.25
C LEU A 16 5.53 0.19 7.64
N ALA A 17 5.28 -0.99 7.08
CA ALA A 17 3.98 -1.34 6.53
C ALA A 17 2.87 -1.27 7.60
N ALA A 18 3.11 -1.83 8.79
CA ALA A 18 2.17 -1.76 9.91
C ALA A 18 1.88 -0.32 10.35
N SER A 19 2.91 0.53 10.41
CA SER A 19 2.76 1.96 10.71
C SER A 19 1.88 2.67 9.67
N GLY A 20 2.13 2.44 8.38
CA GLY A 20 1.32 2.99 7.29
C GLY A 20 -0.14 2.54 7.36
N VAL A 21 -0.37 1.24 7.56
CA VAL A 21 -1.72 0.66 7.72
C VAL A 21 -2.45 1.28 8.91
N ALA A 22 -1.79 1.42 10.06
CA ALA A 22 -2.39 2.02 11.25
C ALA A 22 -2.86 3.47 11.01
N LYS A 23 -2.11 4.26 10.24
CA LYS A 23 -2.52 5.62 9.87
C LYS A 23 -3.79 5.60 9.03
N VAL A 24 -3.80 4.78 7.97
CA VAL A 24 -4.93 4.69 7.05
C VAL A 24 -6.19 4.18 7.76
N ASP A 25 -6.05 3.16 8.61
CA ASP A 25 -7.15 2.57 9.36
C ASP A 25 -7.78 3.58 10.34
N LEU A 26 -6.94 4.26 11.14
CA LEU A 26 -7.41 5.19 12.17
C LEU A 26 -7.92 6.53 11.62
N MET A 27 -7.42 6.98 10.47
CA MET A 27 -7.62 8.35 9.98
C MET A 27 -8.19 8.43 8.55
N GLY A 28 -8.46 7.29 7.91
CA GLY A 28 -8.97 7.20 6.54
C GLY A 28 -8.10 7.98 5.54
N ARG A 29 -8.75 8.80 4.70
CA ARG A 29 -8.09 9.62 3.67
C ARG A 29 -6.96 10.49 4.21
N ARG A 30 -7.12 11.04 5.43
CA ARG A 30 -6.07 11.82 6.08
C ARG A 30 -4.87 10.94 6.44
N GLY A 31 -5.12 9.73 6.92
CA GLY A 31 -4.08 8.74 7.19
C GLY A 31 -3.22 8.45 5.97
N THR A 32 -3.85 8.27 4.81
CA THR A 32 -3.16 8.08 3.53
C THR A 32 -2.18 9.21 3.21
N THR A 33 -2.58 10.47 3.45
CA THR A 33 -1.70 11.64 3.22
C THR A 33 -0.54 11.76 4.21
N LEU A 34 -0.60 11.05 5.34
CA LEU A 34 0.43 11.05 6.38
C LEU A 34 1.41 9.87 6.24
N CYS A 35 1.19 8.97 5.27
CA CYS A 35 2.13 7.91 4.97
C CYS A 35 3.40 8.48 4.33
N THR A 36 4.56 8.06 4.83
CA THR A 36 5.84 8.39 4.19
C THR A 36 6.04 7.53 2.95
N ILE A 37 6.97 7.94 2.08
CA ILE A 37 7.37 7.13 0.92
C ILE A 37 7.84 5.74 1.37
N ASP A 38 8.67 5.65 2.40
CA ASP A 38 9.15 4.39 2.97
C ASP A 38 8.01 3.47 3.44
N GLU A 39 6.95 4.03 4.05
CA GLU A 39 5.78 3.24 4.46
C GLU A 39 4.99 2.74 3.25
N ILE A 40 4.86 3.56 2.20
CA ILE A 40 4.19 3.18 0.96
C ILE A 40 4.96 2.06 0.25
N GLU A 41 6.28 2.20 0.11
CA GLU A 41 7.14 1.18 -0.49
C GLU A 41 7.10 -0.13 0.31
N ALA A 42 7.11 -0.06 1.64
CA ALA A 42 7.00 -1.23 2.50
C ALA A 42 5.64 -1.93 2.37
N MET A 43 4.52 -1.19 2.32
CA MET A 43 3.20 -1.77 2.07
C MET A 43 3.12 -2.43 0.68
N ALA A 44 3.72 -1.81 -0.35
CA ALA A 44 3.78 -2.40 -1.69
C ALA A 44 4.64 -3.68 -1.72
N ALA A 45 5.75 -3.71 -0.99
CA ALA A 45 6.57 -4.91 -0.85
C ALA A 45 5.80 -6.04 -0.14
N MET A 46 4.99 -5.72 0.88
CA MET A 46 4.14 -6.70 1.56
C MET A 46 3.09 -7.35 0.63
N ILE A 47 2.60 -6.63 -0.37
CA ILE A 47 1.69 -7.20 -1.41
C ILE A 47 2.41 -8.28 -2.22
N VAL A 48 3.68 -8.05 -2.57
CA VAL A 48 4.52 -9.05 -3.26
C VAL A 48 4.76 -10.26 -2.37
N VAL A 49 5.13 -10.03 -1.11
CA VAL A 49 5.42 -11.11 -0.14
C VAL A 49 4.18 -11.96 0.15
N ALA A 50 3.00 -11.34 0.20
CA ALA A 50 1.74 -12.04 0.38
C ALA A 50 1.24 -12.75 -0.90
N ASP A 51 1.96 -12.62 -2.01
CA ASP A 51 1.59 -13.17 -3.33
C ASP A 51 0.19 -12.69 -3.80
N VAL A 52 -0.19 -11.47 -3.39
CA VAL A 52 -1.47 -10.82 -3.75
C VAL A 52 -1.25 -9.69 -4.75
N LEU A 53 -0.18 -9.79 -5.54
CA LEU A 53 0.08 -8.84 -6.61
C LEU A 53 -1.14 -8.75 -7.52
N PRO A 54 -1.68 -7.54 -7.77
CA PRO A 54 -2.59 -7.38 -8.90
C PRO A 54 -1.86 -7.91 -10.13
N GLY A 55 -2.58 -8.59 -11.01
CA GLY A 55 -1.98 -9.07 -12.25
C GLY A 55 -1.22 -7.97 -12.97
N HIS A 56 -0.23 -8.36 -13.77
CA HIS A 56 0.70 -7.46 -14.47
C HIS A 56 0.07 -6.09 -14.80
N PRO A 57 0.70 -4.96 -14.43
CA PRO A 57 0.07 -3.62 -14.44
C PRO A 57 -0.48 -3.14 -15.79
N ALA A 58 -0.25 -3.88 -16.87
CA ALA A 58 -0.80 -3.66 -18.20
C ALA A 58 -1.96 -4.60 -18.59
N ASP A 59 -2.49 -5.40 -17.68
CA ASP A 59 -3.69 -6.21 -17.91
C ASP A 59 -4.92 -5.49 -17.31
N PRO A 60 -5.73 -4.80 -18.14
CA PRO A 60 -6.96 -4.13 -17.70
C PRO A 60 -7.92 -5.07 -16.98
N ALA A 61 -7.88 -6.38 -17.25
CA ALA A 61 -8.77 -7.36 -16.63
C ALA A 61 -8.36 -7.73 -15.19
N ARG A 62 -7.16 -7.34 -14.75
CA ARG A 62 -6.62 -7.64 -13.42
C ARG A 62 -6.33 -6.40 -12.58
N GLN A 63 -6.79 -5.24 -13.04
CA GLN A 63 -6.78 -4.04 -12.22
C GLN A 63 -7.77 -4.21 -11.04
N PRO A 64 -7.40 -3.79 -9.82
CA PRO A 64 -8.35 -3.76 -8.72
C PRO A 64 -9.51 -2.81 -9.09
N MET A 65 -10.70 -3.38 -9.29
CA MET A 65 -11.93 -2.63 -9.50
C MET A 65 -12.40 -2.11 -8.15
N PHE A 66 -12.10 -0.85 -7.83
CA PHE A 66 -12.72 -0.18 -6.71
C PHE A 66 -14.16 0.17 -7.12
N VAL A 67 -15.12 -0.60 -6.61
CA VAL A 67 -16.53 -0.25 -6.73
C VAL A 67 -16.80 0.89 -5.75
N GLU A 68 -17.39 1.99 -6.20
CA GLU A 68 -17.95 2.97 -5.27
C GLU A 68 -18.95 2.22 -4.39
N ALA A 69 -18.66 2.13 -3.09
CA ALA A 69 -19.64 1.58 -2.16
C ALA A 69 -20.86 2.48 -2.26
N GLU A 70 -21.95 2.00 -2.86
CA GLU A 70 -23.24 2.66 -2.83
C GLU A 70 -23.75 2.65 -1.38
N GLY A 71 -23.25 3.61 -0.62
CA GLY A 71 -23.72 3.94 0.71
C GLY A 71 -24.89 4.90 0.57
N SER A 72 -26.09 4.34 0.40
CA SER A 72 -27.31 4.97 0.89
C SER A 72 -27.13 5.24 2.39
N VAL A 73 -26.76 6.47 2.73
CA VAL A 73 -26.93 6.99 4.09
C VAL A 73 -28.25 7.74 4.13
N ARG A 74 -29.32 7.02 4.46
CA ARG A 74 -30.56 7.54 5.03
C ARG A 74 -31.09 6.55 6.05
#